data_AF-A0A7D4A8J2-F1
#
_entry.id   AF-A0A7D4A8J2-F1
#
_cell.length_a   1.000
_cell.length_b   1.000
_cell.length_c   1.000
_cell.angle_alpha   90.00
_cell.angle_beta   90.00
_cell.angle_gamma   90.00
#
_symmetry.space_group_name_H-M   'P 1'
#
loop_
_entity.id
_entity.type
_entity.pdbx_description
1 polymer ?
#
loop_
_entity_poly.entity_id
_entity_poly.type
_entity_poly.pdbx_seq_one_letter_code
_entity_poly.pdbx_strand_id
1 'polypeptide(L)'
;MNKTTAFQLWPRSLAAFVAIAVLGSCARTMRDTTSGESSSIGSLVYVGTNVGGDQAASIYLYRLHPATGALTPVSVQRGGDHPTYLTMDATHRHLYAVSESGTFRGRPIPVESVPLPSKPRPAP
;
A
#
# COMPACT_ATOMS: atom_id res chain seq x y z
N MET A 1 52.03 -9.06 -27.44
CA MET A 1 51.28 -9.43 -26.23
C MET A 1 49.80 -9.32 -26.56
N ASN A 2 49.15 -10.46 -26.49
CA ASN A 2 47.82 -10.83 -26.99
C ASN A 2 46.71 -10.41 -26.03
N LYS A 3 45.56 -9.98 -26.59
CA LYS A 3 44.22 -10.38 -26.14
C LYS A 3 43.16 -9.90 -27.14
N THR A 4 42.95 -10.77 -28.11
CA THR A 4 41.75 -10.89 -28.94
C THR A 4 40.57 -11.21 -28.03
N THR A 5 39.42 -10.54 -28.18
CA THR A 5 38.16 -11.04 -27.61
C THR A 5 37.02 -10.81 -28.60
N ALA A 6 36.34 -11.91 -28.86
CA ALA A 6 35.39 -12.11 -29.93
C ALA A 6 34.18 -11.16 -29.83
N PHE A 7 33.92 -10.45 -30.93
CA PHE A 7 32.60 -9.94 -31.23
C PHE A 7 31.70 -11.14 -31.54
N GLN A 8 30.85 -11.48 -30.57
CA GLN A 8 29.87 -12.54 -30.68
C GLN A 8 28.88 -12.23 -31.80
N LEU A 9 28.73 -13.21 -32.69
CA LEU A 9 27.82 -13.27 -33.82
C LEU A 9 26.36 -13.22 -33.34
N TRP A 10 25.67 -12.10 -33.58
CA TRP A 10 24.21 -12.06 -33.57
C TRP A 10 23.73 -12.50 -34.97
N PRO A 11 22.98 -13.61 -35.12
CA PRO A 11 22.50 -14.02 -36.42
C PRO A 11 21.39 -13.06 -36.88
N ARG A 12 21.71 -12.31 -37.94
CA ARG A 12 20.75 -11.58 -38.77
C ARG A 12 20.17 -12.58 -39.79
N SER A 13 19.00 -13.13 -39.51
CA SER A 13 18.17 -13.84 -40.50
C SER A 13 16.70 -13.55 -40.16
N LEU A 14 16.00 -12.64 -40.83
CA LEU A 14 15.52 -12.70 -42.23
C LEU A 14 14.50 -13.83 -42.39
N ALA A 15 13.23 -13.51 -42.11
CA ALA A 15 12.06 -14.10 -42.77
C ALA A 15 10.79 -13.48 -42.20
N ALA A 16 10.26 -12.49 -42.91
CA ALA A 16 8.84 -12.18 -42.89
C ALA A 16 8.08 -13.43 -43.36
N PHE A 17 7.21 -13.99 -42.51
CA PHE A 17 6.22 -14.97 -42.95
C PHE A 17 4.91 -14.25 -43.25
N VAL A 18 4.64 -14.20 -44.54
CA VAL A 18 3.46 -13.71 -45.23
C VAL A 18 2.22 -14.55 -44.89
N ALA A 19 1.08 -13.88 -44.96
CA ALA A 19 -0.29 -14.31 -44.66
C ALA A 19 -0.75 -15.66 -45.25
N ILE A 20 -1.69 -16.31 -44.55
CA ILE A 20 -2.67 -17.23 -45.15
C ILE A 20 -4.08 -16.87 -44.68
N ALA A 21 -4.96 -16.84 -45.68
CA ALA A 21 -6.34 -16.39 -45.72
C ALA A 21 -7.36 -17.44 -45.26
N VAL A 22 -8.44 -16.94 -44.66
CA VAL A 22 -9.88 -17.23 -44.91
C VAL A 22 -10.38 -18.69 -44.99
N LEU A 23 -11.36 -18.99 -44.13
CA LEU A 23 -12.56 -19.84 -44.27
C LEU A 23 -12.71 -20.88 -43.14
N GLY A 24 -13.67 -20.63 -42.25
CA GLY A 24 -14.07 -21.48 -41.13
C GLY A 24 -14.94 -20.68 -40.16
N SER A 25 -16.08 -20.15 -40.62
CA SER A 25 -17.38 -20.83 -40.47
C SER A 25 -17.69 -21.15 -39.00
N CYS A 26 -18.27 -20.16 -38.33
CA CYS A 26 -19.28 -20.17 -37.26
C CYS A 26 -19.30 -21.21 -36.11
N ALA A 27 -18.29 -22.05 -35.90
CA ALA A 27 -18.29 -23.04 -34.82
C ALA A 27 -17.12 -22.90 -33.83
N ARG A 28 -16.69 -21.66 -33.55
CA ARG A 28 -15.87 -21.40 -32.35
C ARG A 28 -16.79 -20.94 -31.25
N THR A 29 -17.14 -21.92 -30.42
CA THR A 29 -17.20 -21.82 -28.95
C THR A 29 -17.84 -20.54 -28.46
N MET A 30 -19.03 -20.65 -27.86
CA MET A 30 -19.54 -19.62 -26.96
C MET A 30 -18.35 -19.05 -26.19
N ARG A 31 -18.03 -17.77 -26.41
CA ARG A 31 -17.20 -17.06 -25.45
C ARG A 31 -18.06 -17.09 -24.21
N ASP A 32 -17.72 -18.02 -23.33
CA ASP A 32 -18.10 -17.94 -21.95
C ASP A 32 -17.72 -16.52 -21.57
N THR A 33 -18.75 -15.70 -21.41
CA THR A 33 -18.56 -14.32 -21.02
C THR A 33 -18.37 -14.40 -19.52
N THR A 34 -17.23 -14.95 -19.11
CA THR A 34 -16.57 -14.60 -17.87
C THR A 34 -15.98 -13.19 -18.06
N SER A 35 -16.86 -12.24 -18.36
CA SER A 35 -16.65 -10.84 -18.03
C SER A 35 -16.63 -10.77 -16.51
N GLY A 36 -15.44 -10.92 -15.94
CA GLY A 36 -15.28 -10.94 -14.49
C GLY A 36 -14.06 -11.68 -13.97
N GLU A 37 -13.01 -11.92 -14.75
CA GLU A 37 -11.68 -12.06 -14.14
C GLU A 37 -11.27 -10.66 -13.67
N SER A 38 -11.86 -10.26 -12.54
CA SER A 38 -11.32 -9.21 -11.68
C SER A 38 -9.93 -9.73 -11.32
N SER A 39 -8.92 -9.29 -12.08
CA SER A 39 -7.53 -9.41 -11.67
C SER A 39 -7.53 -8.97 -10.22
N SER A 40 -7.23 -9.90 -9.32
CA SER A 40 -7.25 -9.68 -7.90
C SER A 40 -6.08 -8.76 -7.56
N ILE A 41 -6.19 -7.49 -7.93
CA ILE A 41 -5.26 -6.44 -7.56
C ILE A 41 -5.38 -6.36 -6.04
N GLY A 42 -4.47 -7.04 -5.35
CA GLY A 42 -4.47 -7.11 -3.91
C GLY A 42 -4.47 -5.71 -3.32
N SER A 43 -5.38 -5.45 -2.37
CA SER A 43 -5.53 -4.16 -1.72
C SER A 43 -4.30 -3.80 -0.91
N LEU A 44 -4.03 -2.50 -0.76
CA LEU A 44 -3.03 -2.02 0.20
C LEU A 44 -3.65 -1.90 1.59
N VAL A 45 -2.87 -2.24 2.61
CA VAL A 45 -3.25 -2.14 4.02
C VAL A 45 -2.21 -1.30 4.74
N TYR A 46 -2.66 -0.23 5.39
CA TYR A 46 -1.83 0.68 6.19
C TYR A 46 -2.08 0.40 7.67
N VAL A 47 -1.01 0.15 8.43
CA VAL A 47 -1.08 -0.23 9.84
C VAL A 47 -0.30 0.78 10.66
N GLY A 48 -1.01 1.50 11.53
CA GLY A 48 -0.43 2.40 12.52
C GLY A 48 0.11 1.65 13.74
N THR A 49 0.93 2.31 14.57
CA THR A 49 1.50 1.72 15.79
C THR A 49 1.19 2.52 17.05
N ASN A 50 1.12 1.78 18.16
CA ASN A 50 1.13 2.31 19.52
C ASN A 50 2.11 1.50 20.38
N VAL A 51 3.35 1.42 19.92
CA VAL A 51 4.43 0.72 20.62
C VAL A 51 5.57 1.68 20.91
N GLY A 52 6.35 1.41 21.95
CA GLY A 52 7.53 2.23 22.26
C GLY A 52 8.74 1.92 21.36
N GLY A 53 9.81 2.69 21.56
CA GLY A 53 11.11 2.48 20.91
C GLY A 53 11.13 2.88 19.44
N ASP A 54 11.99 2.22 18.66
CA ASP A 54 12.25 2.58 17.26
C ASP A 54 11.03 2.44 16.33
N GLN A 55 10.00 1.72 16.77
CA GLN A 55 8.77 1.47 16.04
C GLN A 55 7.63 2.45 16.38
N ALA A 56 7.84 3.33 17.37
CA ALA A 56 6.82 4.25 17.84
C ALA A 56 6.32 5.23 16.79
N ALA A 57 7.18 5.55 15.81
CA ALA A 57 6.85 6.49 14.75
C ALA A 57 6.49 5.82 13.42
N SER A 58 6.18 4.53 13.40
CA SER A 58 6.10 3.74 12.18
C SER A 58 4.67 3.48 11.69
N ILE A 59 4.46 3.65 10.39
CA ILE A 59 3.30 3.14 9.65
C ILE A 59 3.79 2.05 8.71
N TYR A 60 3.23 0.86 8.82
CA TYR A 60 3.57 -0.29 7.98
C TYR A 60 2.60 -0.39 6.81
N LEU A 61 3.14 -0.67 5.63
CA LEU A 61 2.38 -0.89 4.42
C LEU A 61 2.50 -2.35 4.00
N TYR A 62 1.35 -2.98 3.77
CA TYR A 62 1.25 -4.35 3.28
C TYR A 62 0.39 -4.42 2.02
N ARG A 63 0.55 -5.49 1.27
CA ARG A 63 -0.38 -5.92 0.22
C ARG A 63 -1.16 -7.14 0.70
N LEU A 64 -2.48 -7.06 0.64
CA LEU A 64 -3.40 -8.13 1.00
C LEU A 64 -3.68 -9.03 -0.20
N HIS A 65 -3.45 -10.33 -0.04
CA HIS A 65 -3.91 -11.33 -0.99
C HIS A 65 -5.39 -11.65 -0.71
N PRO A 66 -6.33 -11.31 -1.62
CA PRO A 66 -7.76 -11.28 -1.28
C PRO A 66 -8.38 -12.67 -1.09
N ALA A 67 -7.79 -13.73 -1.68
CA ALA A 67 -8.33 -15.09 -1.54
C ALA A 67 -7.82 -15.82 -0.28
N THR A 68 -6.65 -15.43 0.26
CA THR A 68 -6.01 -16.15 1.38
C THR A 68 -5.88 -15.32 2.64
N GLY A 69 -6.04 -13.99 2.55
CA GLY A 69 -5.79 -13.08 3.66
C GLY A 69 -4.31 -12.83 3.94
N ALA A 70 -3.38 -13.39 3.15
CA ALA A 70 -1.95 -13.21 3.38
C ALA A 70 -1.54 -11.75 3.19
N LEU A 71 -0.71 -11.23 4.11
CA LEU A 71 -0.13 -9.89 4.04
C LEU A 71 1.33 -9.97 3.60
N THR A 72 1.65 -9.36 2.48
CA THR A 72 3.04 -9.21 2.01
C THR A 72 3.57 -7.82 2.40
N PRO A 73 4.69 -7.71 3.13
CA PRO A 73 5.30 -6.42 3.45
C PRO A 73 5.67 -5.64 2.20
N VAL A 74 5.40 -4.33 2.18
CA VAL A 74 5.74 -3.42 1.07
C VAL A 74 6.74 -2.37 1.50
N SER A 75 6.44 -1.63 2.57
CA SER A 75 7.33 -0.58 3.08
C SER A 75 6.98 -0.19 4.52
N VAL A 76 7.87 0.58 5.15
CA VAL A 76 7.61 1.24 6.44
C VAL A 76 7.86 2.73 6.24
N GLN A 77 6.94 3.57 6.72
CA GLN A 77 7.01 5.02 6.64
C GLN A 77 6.94 5.64 8.03
N ARG A 78 7.50 6.84 8.20
CA ARG A 78 7.31 7.59 9.45
C ARG A 78 5.94 8.27 9.45
N GLY A 79 5.18 8.09 10.52
CA GLY A 79 3.80 8.59 10.70
C GLY A 79 3.60 9.68 11.74
N GLY A 80 4.67 10.15 12.39
CA GLY A 80 4.57 10.94 13.64
C GLY A 80 4.59 10.04 14.87
N ASP A 81 4.63 10.63 16.07
CA ASP A 81 4.66 9.86 17.32
C ASP A 81 3.35 9.08 17.51
N HIS A 82 3.44 7.76 17.70
CA HIS A 82 2.33 6.83 17.93
C HIS A 82 1.16 7.07 16.97
N PRO A 83 1.30 6.70 15.68
CA PRO A 83 0.26 6.91 14.68
C PRO A 83 -0.89 5.90 14.85
N THR A 84 -1.74 6.11 15.86
CA THR A 84 -2.80 5.17 16.26
C THR A 84 -4.01 5.14 15.33
N TYR A 85 -4.26 6.26 14.63
CA TYR A 85 -5.39 6.42 13.73
C TYR A 85 -4.95 6.97 12.38
N LEU A 86 -5.50 6.39 11.31
CA LEU A 86 -5.18 6.71 9.93
C LEU A 86 -6.45 6.95 9.12
N THR A 87 -6.41 7.91 8.20
CA THR A 87 -7.45 8.08 7.18
C THR A 87 -6.84 8.55 5.87
N MET A 88 -7.54 8.34 4.75
CA MET A 88 -7.10 8.78 3.43
C MET A 88 -7.98 9.91 2.92
N ASP A 89 -7.42 10.76 2.07
CA ASP A 89 -8.23 11.67 1.27
C ASP A 89 -9.09 10.90 0.25
N ALA A 90 -10.12 11.54 -0.29
CA ALA A 90 -11.05 10.90 -1.23
C ALA A 90 -10.37 10.40 -2.53
N THR A 91 -9.21 10.95 -2.89
CA THR A 91 -8.46 10.53 -4.09
C THR A 91 -7.40 9.45 -3.80
N HIS A 92 -7.24 9.04 -2.54
CA HIS A 92 -6.23 8.08 -2.06
C HIS A 92 -4.80 8.47 -2.46
N ARG A 93 -4.50 9.77 -2.45
CA ARG A 93 -3.17 10.33 -2.72
C ARG A 93 -2.46 10.76 -1.45
N HIS A 94 -3.20 11.01 -0.38
CA HIS A 94 -2.67 11.45 0.91
C HIS A 94 -3.23 10.55 2.03
N LEU A 95 -2.34 10.17 2.93
CA LEU A 95 -2.66 9.47 4.17
C LEU A 95 -2.43 10.44 5.33
N TYR A 96 -3.44 10.63 6.17
CA TYR A 96 -3.38 11.41 7.39
C TYR A 96 -3.27 10.48 8.59
N ALA A 97 -2.38 10.82 9.51
CA ALA A 97 -2.17 10.11 10.75
C ALA A 97 -2.32 11.07 11.94
N VAL A 98 -2.95 10.59 13.01
CA VAL A 98 -2.86 11.25 14.31
C VAL A 98 -1.44 11.09 14.83
N SER A 99 -0.92 12.11 15.52
CA SER A 99 0.30 11.97 16.32
C SER A 99 -0.07 12.18 17.79
N GLU A 100 0.04 11.13 18.59
CA GLU A 100 -0.25 11.16 20.02
C GLU A 100 1.01 11.56 20.79
N SER A 101 1.32 12.86 20.76
CA SER A 101 2.45 13.46 21.47
C SER A 101 1.98 14.56 22.39
N GLY A 102 2.60 14.67 23.57
CA GLY A 102 2.47 15.85 24.44
C GLY A 102 3.25 17.06 23.91
N THR A 103 3.90 16.94 22.76
CA THR A 103 4.72 17.99 22.16
C THR A 103 4.33 18.26 20.71
N PHE A 104 4.48 19.52 20.29
CA PHE A 104 4.34 19.94 18.90
C PHE A 104 5.57 20.76 18.50
N ARG A 105 6.26 20.34 17.43
CA ARG A 105 7.51 20.98 16.96
C ARG A 105 8.57 21.12 18.07
N GLY A 106 8.71 20.09 18.90
CA GLY A 106 9.67 20.05 20.01
C GLY A 106 9.30 20.91 21.22
N ARG A 107 8.09 21.50 21.25
CA ARG A 107 7.59 22.27 22.38
C ARG A 107 6.44 21.54 23.06
N PRO A 108 6.34 21.55 24.40
CA PRO A 108 5.16 21.03 25.09
C PRO A 108 3.89 21.71 24.59
N ILE A 109 2.84 20.91 24.38
CA ILE A 109 1.50 21.44 24.12
C ILE A 109 0.96 21.97 25.45
N PRO A 110 0.58 23.26 25.55
CA PRO A 110 0.00 23.80 26.78
C PRO A 110 -1.27 23.02 27.15
N VAL A 111 -1.30 22.51 28.37
CA VAL A 111 -2.50 21.89 28.93
C VAL A 111 -3.15 22.89 29.87
N GLU A 112 -4.36 23.35 29.54
CA GLU A 112 -5.19 24.12 30.47
C GLU A 112 -5.90 23.11 31.38
N SER A 113 -5.58 23.14 32.67
CA SER A 113 -6.28 22.32 33.65
C SER A 113 -7.65 22.92 33.92
N VAL A 114 -8.70 22.35 33.33
CA VAL A 114 -10.10 22.69 33.65
C VAL A 114 -10.44 22.06 35.00
N PRO A 115 -10.78 22.83 36.05
CA PRO A 115 -11.19 22.27 37.33
C PRO A 115 -12.42 21.39 37.16
N LEU A 116 -12.39 20.20 37.76
CA LEU A 116 -13.60 19.37 37.84
C LEU A 116 -14.66 20.10 38.68
N PRO A 117 -15.95 19.97 38.33
CA PRO A 117 -17.01 20.49 39.19
C PRO A 117 -16.88 19.86 40.58
N SER A 118 -16.97 20.69 41.62
CA SER A 118 -16.96 20.20 43.00
C SER A 118 -18.10 19.21 43.19
N LYS A 119 -17.82 18.06 43.80
CA LYS A 119 -18.86 17.08 44.18
C LYS A 119 -19.97 17.79 44.96
N PRO A 120 -21.26 17.51 44.69
CA PRO A 120 -22.35 18.11 45.46
C PRO A 120 -22.15 17.85 46.94
N ARG A 121 -22.30 18.90 47.77
CA ARG A 121 -22.33 18.74 49.23
C ARG A 121 -23.55 17.87 49.57
N PRO A 122 -23.42 16.80 50.38
CA PRO A 122 -24.59 16.06 50.84
C PRO A 122 -25.55 17.01 51.56
N ALA A 123 -26.85 16.86 51.28
CA ALA A 123 -27.90 17.60 51.97
C ALA A 123 -27.90 17.27 53.47
N PRO A 124 -28.30 18.21 54.35
CA PRO A 124 -28.35 18.02 55.79
C PRO A 124 -29.31 16.90 56.21
#